data_AF-A0AAD9KR49-F1
#
_entry.id   AF-A0AAD9KR49-F1
#
_cell.length_a   1.000
_cell.length_b   1.000
_cell.length_c   1.000
_cell.angle_alpha   90.00
_cell.angle_beta   90.00
_cell.angle_gamma   90.00
#
_symmetry.space_group_name_H-M   'P 1'
#
loop_
_entity.id
_entity.type
_entity.pdbx_description
1 polymer ?
#
loop_
_entity_poly.entity_id
_entity_poly.type
_entity_poly.pdbx_seq_one_letter_code
_entity_poly.pdbx_strand_id
1 'polypeptide(L)'
;MGFRVSELQVLLGFAGRNKSGRKTELLQRCLHLVEKGCSTPIQIKIRELYKRRFPTKLAVTSGTASAVAAAVSAVFNGAASQQSLNFAKDGIDVVPPALPVHPDVRFKSLPFYDKLGELLKPSSLVPHTNSRFQETFFVFHLTPQQAQDIAMSRDMLPGGRVEYTVQVQLRFCLLETSCSQDDNFPPSICVRINNKMAPLPNPIPTNKPGVEPKRPSRPVNITSLCRISPTNPNHVSVSWATEFGRSYCIAVYLVRRVTSDTLLQRLKQAGFRHPDHTSALIKEKLAQDPDNEIATTSLRISLLCPVRFSLVDAC
;
A
#
# COMPACT_ATOMS: atom_id res chain seq x y z
N MET A 1 -11.09 -5.33 24.73
CA MET A 1 -9.76 -6.01 24.67
C MET A 1 -9.39 -6.26 23.21
N GLY A 2 -8.29 -5.73 22.68
CA GLY A 2 -7.93 -5.97 21.27
C GLY A 2 -6.59 -5.36 20.87
N PHE A 3 -5.97 -5.91 19.81
CA PHE A 3 -4.71 -5.43 19.25
C PHE A 3 -4.77 -3.94 18.89
N ARG A 4 -3.65 -3.23 19.06
CA ARG A 4 -3.42 -1.86 18.60
C ARG A 4 -3.23 -1.85 17.08
N VAL A 5 -3.39 -0.68 16.46
CA VAL A 5 -3.18 -0.51 15.01
C VAL A 5 -1.81 -1.01 14.57
N SER A 6 -0.74 -0.67 15.31
CA SER A 6 0.63 -1.11 15.01
C SER A 6 0.79 -2.64 15.01
N GLU A 7 0.14 -3.33 15.94
CA GLU A 7 0.20 -4.80 16.06
C GLU A 7 -0.54 -5.47 14.89
N LEU A 8 -1.71 -4.94 14.51
CA LEU A 8 -2.47 -5.39 13.33
C LEU A 8 -1.65 -5.17 12.04
N GLN A 9 -0.96 -4.04 11.93
CA GLN A 9 -0.09 -3.75 10.79
C GLN A 9 1.12 -4.70 10.71
N VAL A 10 1.70 -5.08 11.85
CA VAL A 10 2.78 -6.07 11.90
C VAL A 10 2.29 -7.43 11.45
N LEU A 11 1.12 -7.86 11.92
CA LEU A 11 0.53 -9.14 11.54
C LEU A 11 0.19 -9.20 10.05
N LEU A 12 -0.47 -8.16 9.51
CA LEU A 12 -0.79 -8.06 8.09
C LEU A 12 0.48 -8.00 7.23
N GLY A 13 1.49 -7.24 7.68
CA GLY A 13 2.79 -7.15 7.01
C GLY A 13 3.53 -8.49 6.95
N PHE A 14 3.45 -9.29 8.02
CA PHE A 14 4.00 -10.65 8.08
C PHE A 14 3.24 -11.60 7.13
N ALA A 15 1.92 -11.45 7.02
CA ALA A 15 1.09 -12.20 6.09
C ALA A 15 1.12 -11.68 4.64
N GLY A 16 1.98 -10.70 4.32
CA GLY A 16 2.07 -10.12 2.98
C GLY A 16 0.87 -9.27 2.54
N ARG A 17 -0.03 -8.92 3.46
CA ARG A 17 -1.27 -8.17 3.20
C ARG A 17 -1.07 -6.66 3.34
N ASN A 18 -2.02 -5.92 2.79
CA ASN A 18 -2.11 -4.47 2.93
C ASN A 18 -2.22 -4.08 4.42
N LYS A 19 -1.38 -3.13 4.84
CA LYS A 19 -1.23 -2.63 6.22
C LYS A 19 -1.78 -1.21 6.44
N SER A 20 -2.35 -0.60 5.40
CA SER A 20 -2.97 0.73 5.48
C SER A 20 -4.45 0.62 5.80
N GLY A 21 -5.02 1.58 6.53
CA GLY A 21 -6.45 1.64 6.82
C GLY A 21 -6.77 1.96 8.27
N ARG A 22 -8.06 2.14 8.57
CA ARG A 22 -8.55 2.36 9.94
C ARG A 22 -8.43 1.08 10.77
N LYS A 23 -8.43 1.21 12.12
CA LYS A 23 -8.32 0.05 13.02
C LYS A 23 -9.36 -1.04 12.72
N THR A 24 -10.60 -0.64 12.44
CA THR A 24 -11.70 -1.55 12.08
C THR A 24 -11.42 -2.32 10.79
N GLU A 25 -10.94 -1.64 9.74
CA GLU A 25 -10.59 -2.23 8.45
C GLU A 25 -9.37 -3.18 8.55
N LEU A 26 -8.40 -2.84 9.40
CA LEU A 26 -7.25 -3.72 9.69
C LEU A 26 -7.69 -4.96 10.47
N LEU A 27 -8.54 -4.76 11.49
CA LEU A 27 -9.08 -5.85 12.29
C LEU A 27 -9.88 -6.83 11.44
N GLN A 28 -10.75 -6.33 10.57
CA GLN A 28 -11.56 -7.16 9.67
C GLN A 28 -10.67 -8.01 8.73
N ARG A 29 -9.60 -7.44 8.18
CA ARG A 29 -8.61 -8.21 7.38
C ARG A 29 -7.87 -9.25 8.21
N CYS A 30 -7.46 -8.93 9.44
CA CYS A 30 -6.85 -9.90 10.34
C CYS A 30 -7.80 -11.04 10.70
N LEU A 31 -9.09 -10.76 10.93
CA LEU A 31 -10.09 -11.79 11.18
C LEU A 31 -10.27 -12.69 9.96
N HIS A 32 -10.34 -12.12 8.76
CA HIS A 32 -10.41 -12.89 7.53
C HIS A 32 -9.21 -13.84 7.33
N LEU A 33 -8.00 -13.42 7.75
CA LEU A 33 -6.81 -14.29 7.75
C LEU A 33 -6.94 -15.47 8.71
N VAL A 34 -7.66 -15.31 9.82
CA VAL A 34 -7.86 -16.37 10.82
C VAL A 34 -8.99 -17.31 10.41
N GLU A 35 -10.10 -16.76 9.89
CA GLU A 35 -11.30 -17.51 9.49
C GLU A 35 -11.08 -18.39 8.27
N LYS A 36 -10.30 -17.94 7.26
CA LYS A 36 -10.04 -18.71 6.03
C LYS A 36 -8.88 -19.72 6.11
N GLY A 37 -8.45 -20.07 7.32
CA GLY A 37 -7.33 -21.00 7.56
C GLY A 37 -6.15 -20.28 8.20
N CYS A 38 -6.15 -20.22 9.52
CA CYS A 38 -5.07 -19.61 10.29
C CYS A 38 -3.80 -20.46 10.22
N SER A 39 -2.90 -20.14 9.29
CA SER A 39 -1.62 -20.85 9.14
C SER A 39 -0.79 -20.82 10.44
N THR A 40 -0.05 -21.89 10.72
CA THR A 40 0.79 -22.01 11.92
C THR A 40 1.73 -20.82 12.13
N PRO A 41 2.38 -20.25 11.10
CA PRO A 41 3.19 -19.04 11.25
C PRO A 41 2.38 -17.82 11.71
N ILE A 42 1.15 -17.65 11.22
CA ILE A 42 0.25 -16.56 11.63
C ILE A 42 -0.17 -16.75 13.10
N GLN A 43 -0.48 -17.98 13.53
CA GLN A 43 -0.80 -18.27 14.94
C GLN A 43 0.37 -17.97 15.88
N ILE A 44 1.58 -18.38 15.49
CA ILE A 44 2.81 -18.06 16.25
C ILE A 44 2.98 -16.55 16.33
N LYS A 45 2.75 -15.82 15.23
CA LYS A 45 2.90 -14.36 15.21
C LYS A 45 1.87 -13.64 16.09
N ILE A 46 0.62 -14.11 16.10
CA ILE A 46 -0.42 -13.61 16.99
C ILE A 46 -0.02 -13.83 18.46
N ARG A 47 0.47 -15.04 18.79
CA ARG A 47 0.92 -15.38 20.15
C ARG A 47 2.14 -14.57 20.58
N GLU A 48 3.10 -14.32 19.69
CA GLU A 48 4.26 -13.45 19.93
C GLU A 48 3.81 -12.02 20.26
N LEU A 49 2.92 -11.44 19.45
CA LEU A 49 2.40 -10.09 19.67
C LEU A 49 1.62 -9.98 20.98
N TYR A 50 0.82 -11.00 21.31
CA TYR A 50 0.09 -11.05 22.57
C TYR A 50 1.03 -11.13 23.79
N LYS A 51 2.03 -12.02 23.75
CA LYS A 51 3.02 -12.19 24.83
C LYS A 51 3.88 -10.94 25.06
N ARG A 52 4.22 -10.19 24.00
CA ARG A 52 4.93 -8.91 24.15
C ARG A 52 4.12 -7.87 24.92
N ARG A 53 2.80 -7.91 24.76
CA ARG A 53 1.90 -6.95 25.39
C ARG A 53 1.58 -7.31 26.84
N PHE A 54 1.45 -8.60 27.11
CA PHE A 54 1.24 -9.14 28.44
C PHE A 54 2.40 -10.09 28.75
N PRO A 55 3.57 -9.55 29.14
CA PRO A 55 4.59 -10.40 29.72
C PRO A 55 3.96 -11.06 30.93
N THR A 56 3.86 -12.39 30.92
CA THR A 56 3.35 -13.15 32.05
C THR A 56 4.22 -12.76 33.25
N LYS A 57 3.66 -12.05 34.24
CA LYS A 57 4.26 -11.97 35.58
C LYS A 57 4.19 -13.37 36.15
N LEU A 58 5.20 -14.18 35.89
CA LEU A 58 5.43 -15.40 36.64
C LEU A 58 5.97 -14.96 38.01
N ALA A 59 5.16 -15.22 39.03
CA ALA A 59 5.60 -15.19 40.41
C ALA A 59 6.82 -16.11 40.55
N VAL A 60 7.86 -15.57 41.18
CA VAL A 60 9.02 -16.33 41.63
C VAL A 60 8.55 -17.24 42.75
N THR A 61 8.55 -18.55 42.51
CA THR A 61 8.68 -19.55 43.57
C THR A 61 9.83 -20.46 43.18
N SER A 62 10.83 -20.44 44.05
CA SER A 62 12.06 -21.25 44.06
C SER A 62 11.81 -22.74 43.81
N GLY A 63 12.58 -23.33 42.89
CA GLY A 63 12.72 -24.78 42.74
C GLY A 63 13.21 -25.19 41.35
N THR A 64 14.48 -25.60 41.27
CA THR A 64 15.17 -26.28 40.15
C THR A 64 15.32 -25.50 38.83
N ALA A 65 16.12 -24.43 38.86
CA ALA A 65 16.73 -23.86 37.66
C ALA A 65 18.11 -24.49 37.40
N SER A 66 18.15 -25.54 36.57
CA SER A 66 19.37 -25.94 35.87
C SER A 66 18.98 -26.54 34.51
N ALA A 67 19.73 -26.15 33.48
CA ALA A 67 19.70 -26.66 32.10
C ALA A 67 18.51 -26.27 31.20
N VAL A 68 18.39 -24.98 30.82
CA VAL A 68 17.86 -24.62 29.47
C VAL A 68 18.27 -23.23 28.95
N ALA A 69 18.97 -22.40 29.74
CA ALA A 69 19.28 -21.03 29.37
C ALA A 69 20.47 -20.84 28.39
N ALA A 70 21.15 -21.92 27.97
CA ALA A 70 22.37 -21.81 27.15
C ALA A 70 22.19 -22.09 25.63
N ALA A 71 20.99 -22.43 25.16
CA ALA A 71 20.80 -22.90 23.77
C ALA A 71 20.25 -21.86 22.78
N VAL A 72 20.17 -20.56 23.15
CA VAL A 72 19.54 -19.53 22.30
C VAL A 72 20.50 -18.44 21.79
N SER A 73 21.82 -18.57 22.03
CA SER A 73 22.84 -17.62 21.54
C SER A 73 23.84 -18.19 20.53
N ALA A 74 23.64 -19.42 20.02
CA ALA A 74 24.60 -20.08 19.12
C ALA A 74 24.03 -20.46 17.73
N VAL A 75 22.98 -19.78 17.24
CA VAL A 75 22.44 -19.98 15.87
C VAL A 75 22.67 -18.73 15.00
N PHE A 76 23.70 -17.94 15.32
CA PHE A 76 24.08 -16.76 14.54
C PHE A 76 25.59 -16.69 14.41
N ASN A 77 26.19 -17.72 13.83
CA ASN A 77 27.46 -17.64 13.09
C ASN A 77 27.83 -19.04 12.57
N GLY A 78 28.21 -19.12 11.29
CA GLY A 78 28.87 -20.29 10.74
C GLY A 78 28.14 -20.96 9.58
N ALA A 79 28.69 -20.73 8.39
CA ALA A 79 28.59 -21.51 7.16
C ALA A 79 27.89 -22.88 7.26
N ALA A 80 26.85 -23.06 6.44
CA ALA A 80 26.29 -24.38 6.15
C ALA A 80 26.68 -24.79 4.72
N SER A 81 27.70 -25.63 4.68
CA SER A 81 28.02 -26.58 3.64
C SER A 81 26.79 -27.39 3.18
N GLN A 82 26.82 -27.72 1.90
CA GLN A 82 25.92 -28.65 1.23
C GLN A 82 25.81 -29.97 2.00
N GLN A 83 24.58 -30.37 2.34
CA GLN A 83 24.26 -31.79 2.49
C GLN A 83 22.82 -32.04 2.03
N SER A 84 22.76 -32.71 0.89
CA SER A 84 21.61 -33.25 0.19
C SER A 84 20.86 -34.27 1.04
N LEU A 85 19.58 -34.04 1.28
CA LEU A 85 18.64 -35.08 1.70
C LEU A 85 17.73 -35.40 0.52
N ASN A 86 18.02 -36.53 -0.13
CA ASN A 86 17.18 -37.15 -1.15
C ASN A 86 15.92 -37.69 -0.48
N PHE A 87 14.77 -37.11 -0.79
CA PHE A 87 13.49 -37.79 -0.61
C PHE A 87 12.96 -38.23 -1.97
N ALA A 88 12.70 -39.53 -2.03
CA ALA A 88 12.24 -40.25 -3.19
C ALA A 88 10.86 -39.77 -3.65
N LYS A 89 10.66 -39.98 -4.95
CA LYS A 89 9.46 -39.77 -5.76
C LYS A 89 8.20 -40.29 -5.07
N ASP A 90 7.22 -39.42 -4.89
CA ASP A 90 5.82 -39.71 -5.17
C ASP A 90 5.19 -38.46 -5.79
N GLY A 91 4.68 -38.64 -7.02
CA GLY A 91 4.15 -37.57 -7.84
C GLY A 91 2.79 -37.08 -7.33
N ILE A 92 2.79 -35.90 -6.73
CA ILE A 92 1.65 -35.00 -6.76
C ILE A 92 2.19 -33.72 -7.39
N ASP A 93 1.88 -33.51 -8.67
CA ASP A 93 2.08 -32.22 -9.33
C ASP A 93 1.22 -31.17 -8.61
N VAL A 94 1.75 -30.61 -7.53
CA VAL A 94 1.25 -29.35 -6.96
C VAL A 94 1.70 -28.28 -7.95
N VAL A 95 0.94 -28.12 -9.02
CA VAL A 95 1.00 -26.95 -9.89
C VAL A 95 0.92 -25.74 -8.95
N PRO A 96 1.95 -24.88 -8.90
CA PRO A 96 1.88 -23.65 -8.10
C PRO A 96 0.59 -22.93 -8.52
N PRO A 97 -0.27 -22.46 -7.59
CA PRO A 97 -1.53 -21.84 -7.96
C PRO A 97 -1.24 -20.71 -8.95
N ALA A 98 -1.65 -20.91 -10.20
CA ALA A 98 -1.41 -19.96 -11.27
C ALA A 98 -2.04 -18.63 -10.87
N LEU A 99 -1.24 -17.57 -10.79
CA LEU A 99 -1.76 -16.25 -10.47
C LEU A 99 -2.73 -15.84 -11.59
N PRO A 100 -3.94 -15.35 -11.26
CA PRO A 100 -4.90 -14.94 -12.26
C PRO A 100 -4.33 -13.79 -13.08
N VAL A 101 -4.40 -13.87 -14.41
CA VAL A 101 -3.82 -12.84 -15.30
C VAL A 101 -4.50 -11.48 -15.08
N HIS A 102 -5.82 -11.47 -14.85
CA HIS A 102 -6.62 -10.30 -14.52
C HIS A 102 -7.36 -10.50 -13.19
N PRO A 103 -6.72 -10.14 -12.06
CA PRO A 103 -7.37 -10.25 -10.76
C PRO A 103 -8.43 -9.15 -10.57
N ASP A 104 -9.46 -9.41 -9.76
CA ASP A 104 -10.49 -8.44 -9.36
C ASP A 104 -9.97 -7.41 -8.33
N VAL A 105 -8.74 -6.93 -8.53
CA VAL A 105 -8.11 -5.92 -7.71
C VAL A 105 -8.67 -4.56 -8.06
N ARG A 106 -9.06 -3.79 -7.05
CA ARG A 106 -9.56 -2.42 -7.21
C ARG A 106 -8.58 -1.44 -6.62
N PHE A 107 -8.05 -0.54 -7.44
CA PHE A 107 -7.23 0.57 -6.95
C PHE A 107 -8.11 1.59 -6.21
N LYS A 108 -7.58 2.17 -5.15
CA LYS A 108 -8.22 3.28 -4.46
C LYS A 108 -8.24 4.51 -5.36
N SER A 109 -9.37 5.20 -5.38
CA SER A 109 -9.52 6.45 -6.14
C SER A 109 -8.57 7.52 -5.61
N LEU A 110 -7.97 8.29 -6.52
CA LEU A 110 -7.08 9.39 -6.19
C LEU A 110 -7.86 10.70 -6.36
N PRO A 111 -8.02 11.53 -5.31
CA PRO A 111 -8.88 12.71 -5.38
C PRO A 111 -8.52 13.69 -6.51
N PHE A 112 -7.24 13.87 -6.81
CA PHE A 112 -6.75 14.79 -7.83
C PHE A 112 -6.82 14.24 -9.27
N TYR A 113 -7.42 13.06 -9.48
CA TYR A 113 -7.47 12.43 -10.78
C TYR A 113 -8.84 11.81 -11.04
N ASP A 114 -9.53 12.31 -12.05
CA ASP A 114 -10.76 11.69 -12.55
C ASP A 114 -10.38 10.57 -13.54
N LYS A 115 -10.82 9.34 -13.27
CA LYS A 115 -10.60 8.20 -14.17
C LYS A 115 -11.49 8.36 -15.41
N LEU A 116 -10.89 8.57 -16.57
CA LEU A 116 -11.59 8.65 -17.87
C LEU A 116 -11.68 7.28 -18.54
N GLY A 117 -10.69 6.42 -18.34
CA GLY A 117 -10.65 5.12 -18.98
C GLY A 117 -9.59 4.19 -18.43
N GLU A 118 -9.67 2.93 -18.83
CA GLU A 118 -8.74 1.88 -18.47
C GLU A 118 -8.04 1.40 -19.74
N LEU A 119 -6.73 1.67 -19.83
CA LEU A 119 -5.90 1.32 -20.98
C LEU A 119 -5.28 -0.06 -20.81
N LEU A 120 -4.95 -0.41 -19.56
CA LEU A 120 -4.55 -1.75 -19.15
C LEU A 120 -5.32 -2.09 -17.88
N LYS A 121 -6.14 -3.15 -17.96
CA LYS A 121 -6.82 -3.77 -16.81
C LYS A 121 -5.81 -4.11 -15.71
N PRO A 122 -6.21 -4.12 -14.43
CA PRO A 122 -5.40 -4.73 -13.38
C PRO A 122 -4.90 -6.10 -13.84
N SER A 123 -3.58 -6.22 -13.94
CA SER A 123 -2.90 -7.42 -14.44
C SER A 123 -1.85 -7.87 -13.44
N SER A 124 -1.75 -9.18 -13.22
CA SER A 124 -0.80 -9.74 -12.27
C SER A 124 0.62 -9.68 -12.79
N LEU A 125 1.54 -9.32 -11.90
CA LEU A 125 2.99 -9.43 -12.14
C LEU A 125 3.41 -10.87 -11.82
N VAL A 126 3.29 -11.76 -12.81
CA VAL A 126 3.57 -13.19 -12.66
C VAL A 126 5.09 -13.45 -12.81
N PRO A 127 5.75 -14.11 -11.84
CA PRO A 127 7.12 -14.55 -12.01
C PRO A 127 7.20 -15.69 -13.04
N HIS A 128 8.06 -15.56 -14.04
CA HIS A 128 8.23 -16.55 -15.11
C HIS A 128 9.45 -17.46 -14.89
N THR A 129 10.42 -16.99 -14.11
CA THR A 129 11.65 -17.75 -13.80
C THR A 129 11.78 -17.98 -12.29
N ASN A 130 12.61 -18.93 -11.87
CA ASN A 130 12.97 -19.07 -10.45
C ASN A 130 13.99 -18.01 -9.97
N SER A 131 14.35 -17.04 -10.81
CA SER A 131 15.23 -15.93 -10.42
C SER A 131 14.53 -14.98 -9.44
N ARG A 132 15.32 -14.32 -8.57
CA ARG A 132 14.80 -13.22 -7.75
C ARG A 132 14.29 -12.07 -8.63
N PHE A 133 15.00 -11.76 -9.71
CA PHE A 133 14.64 -10.66 -10.61
C PHE A 133 13.81 -11.19 -11.78
N GLN A 134 12.67 -10.54 -11.99
CA GLN A 134 11.71 -10.87 -13.04
C GLN A 134 11.57 -9.68 -13.98
N GLU A 135 11.21 -9.98 -15.22
CA GLU A 135 10.80 -8.99 -16.20
C GLU A 135 9.48 -9.43 -16.84
N THR A 136 8.57 -8.51 -17.07
CA THR A 136 7.30 -8.78 -17.77
C THR A 136 6.91 -7.63 -18.64
N PHE A 137 6.26 -7.97 -19.75
CA PHE A 137 5.91 -7.06 -20.84
C PHE A 137 4.39 -6.94 -20.95
N PHE A 138 3.92 -5.72 -21.09
CA PHE A 138 2.52 -5.38 -21.35
C PHE A 138 2.42 -4.48 -22.56
N VAL A 139 1.27 -4.49 -23.23
CA VAL A 139 0.97 -3.64 -24.37
C VAL A 139 -0.40 -3.02 -24.17
N PHE A 140 -0.54 -1.75 -24.49
CA PHE A 140 -1.84 -1.09 -24.60
C PHE A 140 -1.90 -0.19 -25.84
N HIS A 141 -3.12 0.08 -26.28
CA HIS A 141 -3.41 0.98 -27.41
C HIS A 141 -4.25 2.15 -26.91
N LEU A 142 -4.15 3.28 -27.61
CA LEU A 142 -5.06 4.41 -27.42
C LEU A 142 -6.12 4.35 -28.50
N THR A 143 -7.37 4.64 -28.15
CA THR A 143 -8.39 4.90 -29.18
C THR A 143 -8.14 6.26 -29.83
N PRO A 144 -8.69 6.54 -31.03
CA PRO A 144 -8.57 7.86 -31.66
C PRO A 144 -9.06 8.99 -30.73
N GLN A 145 -10.19 8.78 -30.05
CA GLN A 145 -10.73 9.75 -29.08
C GLN A 145 -9.76 9.99 -27.92
N GLN A 146 -9.20 8.93 -27.32
CA GLN A 146 -8.27 9.07 -26.20
C GLN A 146 -6.97 9.78 -26.60
N ALA A 147 -6.44 9.49 -27.80
CA ALA A 147 -5.26 10.17 -28.33
C ALA A 147 -5.55 11.65 -28.59
N GLN A 148 -6.73 11.98 -29.13
CA GLN A 148 -7.19 13.34 -29.32
C GLN A 148 -7.37 14.08 -27.99
N ASP A 149 -8.01 13.45 -27.01
CA ASP A 149 -8.22 14.03 -25.67
C ASP A 149 -6.89 14.40 -25.01
N ILE A 150 -5.88 13.53 -25.11
CA ILE A 150 -4.53 13.84 -24.62
C ILE A 150 -3.94 15.01 -25.41
N ALA A 151 -3.95 14.95 -26.75
CA ALA A 151 -3.35 15.98 -27.60
C ALA A 151 -3.96 17.38 -27.38
N MET A 152 -5.28 17.45 -27.18
CA MET A 152 -6.02 18.70 -26.93
C MET A 152 -5.88 19.21 -25.48
N SER A 153 -5.43 18.37 -24.56
CA SER A 153 -5.28 18.73 -23.13
C SER A 153 -3.97 19.44 -22.79
N ARG A 154 -3.22 19.85 -23.82
CA ARG A 154 -1.89 20.47 -23.71
C ARG A 154 -2.01 21.88 -23.13
N ASP A 155 -1.48 22.07 -21.95
CA ASP A 155 -1.40 23.36 -21.28
C ASP A 155 0.06 23.82 -21.20
N MET A 156 0.31 25.10 -21.50
CA MET A 156 1.64 25.68 -21.45
C MET A 156 1.79 26.49 -20.16
N LEU A 157 2.55 25.94 -19.21
CA LEU A 157 2.83 26.63 -17.97
C LEU A 157 3.87 27.74 -18.17
N PRO A 158 3.85 28.78 -17.32
CA PRO A 158 4.92 29.79 -17.27
C PRO A 158 6.29 29.12 -17.16
N GLY A 159 7.23 29.52 -18.02
CA GLY A 159 8.55 28.90 -18.15
C GLY A 159 8.66 27.79 -19.20
N GLY A 160 7.69 27.69 -20.13
CA GLY A 160 7.78 26.82 -21.31
C GLY A 160 7.57 25.33 -21.02
N ARG A 161 7.16 24.98 -19.80
CA ARG A 161 6.86 23.59 -19.41
C ARG A 161 5.49 23.21 -19.95
N VAL A 162 5.47 22.22 -20.82
CA VAL A 162 4.22 21.64 -21.34
C VAL A 162 3.72 20.60 -20.36
N GLU A 163 2.48 20.74 -19.92
CA GLU A 163 1.81 19.74 -19.10
C GLU A 163 0.47 19.36 -19.72
N TYR A 164 0.15 18.06 -19.71
CA TYR A 164 -1.13 17.57 -20.18
C TYR A 164 -2.08 17.43 -19.00
N THR A 165 -3.28 18.01 -19.10
CA THR A 165 -4.30 17.81 -18.06
C THR A 165 -4.94 16.42 -18.18
N VAL A 166 -4.98 15.83 -19.37
CA VAL A 166 -5.32 14.42 -19.59
C VAL A 166 -4.04 13.60 -19.71
N GLN A 167 -3.88 12.61 -18.84
CA GLN A 167 -2.63 11.89 -18.64
C GLN A 167 -2.82 10.38 -18.71
N VAL A 168 -1.78 9.68 -19.17
CA VAL A 168 -1.62 8.25 -19.00
C VAL A 168 -0.92 7.98 -17.67
N GLN A 169 -1.64 7.34 -16.76
CA GLN A 169 -1.20 7.08 -15.39
C GLN A 169 -0.99 5.58 -15.16
N LEU A 170 0.24 5.22 -14.84
CA LEU A 170 0.65 3.87 -14.47
C LEU A 170 0.60 3.70 -12.94
N ARG A 171 0.00 2.61 -12.47
CA ARG A 171 -0.14 2.31 -11.04
C ARG A 171 0.26 0.87 -10.75
N PHE A 172 0.79 0.66 -9.55
CA PHE A 172 1.13 -0.67 -9.02
C PHE A 172 0.51 -0.83 -7.64
N CYS A 173 0.11 -2.05 -7.29
CA CYS A 173 -0.34 -2.36 -5.94
C CYS A 173 -0.08 -3.82 -5.58
N LEU A 174 -0.45 -4.21 -4.36
CA LEU A 174 -0.49 -5.63 -3.99
C LEU A 174 -1.62 -6.34 -4.74
N LEU A 175 -1.39 -7.60 -5.07
CA LEU A 175 -2.41 -8.51 -5.59
C LEU A 175 -3.27 -8.99 -4.41
N GLU A 176 -4.15 -8.11 -3.96
CA GLU A 176 -5.10 -8.37 -2.88
C GLU A 176 -6.48 -7.84 -3.24
N THR A 177 -7.48 -8.71 -3.15
CA THR A 177 -8.88 -8.43 -3.55
C THR A 177 -9.80 -8.18 -2.34
N SER A 178 -9.28 -8.29 -1.11
CA SER A 178 -10.06 -8.13 0.13
C SER A 178 -10.55 -6.68 0.33
N CYS A 179 -9.83 -5.70 -0.22
CA CYS A 179 -10.14 -4.29 -0.12
C CYS A 179 -9.56 -3.51 -1.32
N SER A 180 -9.97 -2.25 -1.44
CA SER A 180 -9.33 -1.32 -2.37
C SER A 180 -7.87 -1.10 -1.99
N GLN A 181 -6.99 -1.16 -2.97
CA GLN A 181 -5.55 -1.10 -2.78
C GLN A 181 -4.98 0.30 -2.94
N ASP A 182 -4.09 0.69 -2.03
CA ASP A 182 -3.23 1.85 -2.20
C ASP A 182 -2.08 1.52 -3.17
N ASP A 183 -1.48 2.55 -3.76
CA ASP A 183 -0.30 2.36 -4.62
C ASP A 183 0.84 1.71 -3.81
N ASN A 184 1.40 0.63 -4.35
CA ASN A 184 2.51 -0.08 -3.74
C ASN A 184 3.44 -0.65 -4.82
N PHE A 185 4.66 -0.11 -4.89
CA PHE A 185 5.67 -0.61 -5.81
C PHE A 185 6.22 -1.98 -5.36
N PRO A 186 6.44 -2.91 -6.31
CA PRO A 186 7.31 -4.04 -6.13
C PRO A 186 8.73 -3.63 -5.72
N PRO A 187 9.48 -4.48 -5.00
CA PRO A 187 10.89 -4.27 -4.71
C PRO A 187 11.72 -4.15 -5.99
N SER A 188 12.76 -3.31 -5.95
CA SER A 188 13.68 -3.08 -7.07
C SER A 188 13.00 -2.77 -8.42
N ILE A 189 11.84 -2.12 -8.38
CA ILE A 189 11.08 -1.82 -9.61
C ILE A 189 11.85 -0.89 -10.56
N CYS A 190 11.88 -1.29 -11.82
CA CYS A 190 12.29 -0.51 -12.97
C CYS A 190 11.18 -0.59 -14.03
N VAL A 191 10.84 0.54 -14.65
CA VAL A 191 9.79 0.61 -15.67
C VAL A 191 10.36 1.26 -16.92
N ARG A 192 10.07 0.66 -18.08
CA ARG A 192 10.39 1.22 -19.40
C ARG A 192 9.12 1.32 -20.24
N ILE A 193 8.92 2.48 -20.84
CA ILE A 193 7.80 2.75 -21.77
C ILE A 193 8.42 3.03 -23.13
N ASN A 194 8.10 2.19 -24.12
CA ASN A 194 8.68 2.28 -25.47
C ASN A 194 10.22 2.37 -25.44
N ASN A 195 10.86 1.49 -24.67
CA ASN A 195 12.32 1.43 -24.42
C ASN A 195 12.93 2.64 -23.70
N LYS A 196 12.14 3.61 -23.25
CA LYS A 196 12.60 4.75 -22.44
C LYS A 196 12.30 4.51 -20.96
N MET A 197 13.28 4.77 -20.09
CA MET A 197 13.12 4.59 -18.65
C MET A 197 12.11 5.60 -18.07
N ALA A 198 11.10 5.11 -17.37
CA ALA A 198 10.11 5.97 -16.72
C ALA A 198 10.69 6.58 -15.43
N PRO A 199 10.47 7.89 -15.18
CA PRO A 199 10.92 8.51 -13.95
C PRO A 199 10.08 7.99 -12.78
N LEU A 200 10.74 7.30 -11.85
CA LEU A 200 10.12 6.83 -10.62
C LEU A 200 10.56 7.73 -9.44
N PRO A 201 9.75 7.86 -8.37
CA PRO A 201 10.15 8.64 -7.20
C PRO A 201 11.51 8.20 -6.63
N ASN A 202 12.29 9.13 -6.10
CA ASN A 202 13.59 8.78 -5.54
C ASN A 202 13.42 7.90 -4.28
N PRO A 203 14.22 6.83 -4.12
CA PRO A 203 14.23 6.05 -2.89
C PRO A 203 14.60 6.94 -1.70
N ILE A 204 13.88 6.78 -0.59
CA ILE A 204 14.23 7.49 0.65
C ILE A 204 15.28 6.64 1.38
N PRO A 205 16.47 7.19 1.69
CA PRO A 205 17.49 6.47 2.43
C PRO A 205 16.99 6.09 3.82
N THR A 206 17.43 4.94 4.32
CA THR A 206 17.07 4.42 5.64
C THR A 206 18.32 4.33 6.52
N ASN A 207 18.20 4.80 7.75
CA ASN A 207 19.30 4.73 8.73
C ASN A 207 19.43 3.34 9.39
N LYS A 208 18.60 2.36 8.99
CA LYS A 208 18.63 0.99 9.51
C LYS A 208 19.52 0.10 8.64
N PRO A 209 20.60 -0.51 9.19
CA PRO A 209 21.46 -1.43 8.45
C PRO A 209 20.67 -2.59 7.83
N GLY A 210 20.94 -2.92 6.57
CA GLY A 210 20.33 -4.06 5.87
C GLY A 210 18.87 -3.88 5.42
N VAL A 211 18.26 -2.71 5.65
CA VAL A 211 16.92 -2.40 5.10
C VAL A 211 17.08 -1.75 3.73
N GLU A 212 16.48 -2.33 2.69
CA GLU A 212 16.52 -1.75 1.34
C GLU A 212 15.85 -0.36 1.32
N PRO A 213 16.41 0.63 0.61
CA PRO A 213 15.82 1.96 0.45
C PRO A 213 14.40 1.86 -0.11
N LYS A 214 13.42 2.40 0.63
CA LYS A 214 12.03 2.31 0.21
C LYS A 214 11.68 3.50 -0.66
N ARG A 215 11.26 3.21 -1.89
CA ARG A 215 10.65 4.19 -2.78
C ARG A 215 9.23 4.52 -2.31
N PRO A 216 8.85 5.80 -2.18
CA PRO A 216 7.47 6.16 -1.86
C PRO A 216 6.58 5.78 -3.05
N SER A 217 5.64 4.86 -2.80
CA SER A 217 4.70 4.38 -3.79
C SER A 217 3.67 5.45 -4.15
N ARG A 218 3.61 5.82 -5.44
CA ARG A 218 2.70 6.83 -5.99
C ARG A 218 2.37 6.48 -7.44
N PRO A 219 1.25 6.97 -8.00
CA PRO A 219 0.98 6.88 -9.43
C PRO A 219 2.11 7.53 -10.25
N VAL A 220 2.41 6.95 -11.41
CA VAL A 220 3.48 7.40 -12.31
C VAL A 220 2.84 7.97 -13.58
N ASN A 221 3.12 9.24 -13.88
CA ASN A 221 2.72 9.84 -15.14
C ASN A 221 3.70 9.39 -16.25
N ILE A 222 3.20 8.64 -17.22
CA ILE A 222 4.00 8.11 -18.34
C ILE A 222 3.65 8.77 -19.68
N THR A 223 2.79 9.79 -19.68
CA THR A 223 2.24 10.44 -20.88
C THR A 223 3.32 10.87 -21.88
N SER A 224 4.41 11.49 -21.41
CA SER A 224 5.51 11.97 -22.26
C SER A 224 6.34 10.86 -22.91
N LEU A 225 6.21 9.61 -22.45
CA LEU A 225 6.92 8.45 -22.99
C LEU A 225 6.01 7.63 -23.93
N CYS A 226 4.71 7.90 -23.91
CA CYS A 226 3.74 7.23 -24.76
C CYS A 226 3.78 7.79 -26.19
N ARG A 227 3.51 6.91 -27.15
CA ARG A 227 3.12 7.28 -28.51
C ARG A 227 1.66 7.71 -28.46
N ILE A 228 1.40 9.01 -28.64
CA ILE A 228 0.04 9.58 -28.68
C ILE A 228 -0.53 9.40 -30.09
N SER A 229 -0.75 8.15 -30.47
CA SER A 229 -1.25 7.76 -31.79
C SER A 229 -2.10 6.50 -31.66
N PRO A 230 -3.26 6.42 -32.32
CA PRO A 230 -4.11 5.24 -32.25
C PRO A 230 -3.59 4.06 -33.08
N THR A 231 -2.69 4.30 -34.03
CA THR A 231 -2.18 3.27 -34.95
C THR A 231 -0.96 2.53 -34.41
N ASN A 232 -0.38 3.00 -33.31
CA ASN A 232 0.85 2.43 -32.75
C ASN A 232 0.64 1.91 -31.32
N PRO A 233 1.06 0.67 -31.02
CA PRO A 233 1.06 0.17 -29.64
C PRO A 233 2.04 0.94 -28.75
N ASN A 234 1.70 0.99 -27.47
CA ASN A 234 2.60 1.40 -26.39
C ASN A 234 3.06 0.16 -25.62
N HIS A 235 4.37 -0.04 -25.55
CA HIS A 235 4.98 -1.18 -24.86
C HIS A 235 5.45 -0.77 -23.47
N VAL A 236 5.11 -1.58 -22.47
CA VAL A 236 5.51 -1.42 -21.06
C VAL A 236 6.35 -2.62 -20.66
N SER A 237 7.63 -2.41 -20.36
CA SER A 237 8.49 -3.39 -19.69
C SER A 237 8.59 -3.01 -18.22
N VAL A 238 8.39 -3.99 -17.35
CA VAL A 238 8.54 -3.84 -15.90
C VAL A 238 9.52 -4.90 -15.42
N SER A 239 10.60 -4.46 -14.78
CA SER A 239 11.52 -5.35 -14.07
C SER A 239 11.32 -5.16 -12.57
N TRP A 240 11.27 -6.24 -11.80
CA TRP A 240 11.10 -6.18 -10.35
C TRP A 240 11.75 -7.37 -9.66
N ALA A 241 11.95 -7.28 -8.34
CA ALA A 241 12.37 -8.41 -7.51
C ALA A 241 11.15 -9.07 -6.84
N THR A 242 11.11 -10.41 -6.85
CA THR A 242 10.11 -11.19 -6.12
C THR A 242 10.36 -11.13 -4.61
N GLU A 243 9.28 -11.18 -3.84
CA GLU A 243 9.33 -11.24 -2.38
C GLU A 243 8.38 -12.35 -1.93
N PHE A 244 8.88 -13.24 -1.07
CA PHE A 244 8.08 -14.37 -0.59
C PHE A 244 6.80 -13.87 0.10
N GLY A 245 5.66 -14.47 -0.27
CA GLY A 245 4.36 -14.11 0.30
C GLY A 245 3.76 -12.80 -0.21
N ARG A 246 4.36 -12.11 -1.19
CA ARG A 246 3.78 -10.93 -1.83
C ARG A 246 3.71 -11.07 -3.34
N SER A 247 2.52 -10.84 -3.87
CA SER A 247 2.26 -10.71 -5.30
C SER A 247 1.80 -9.30 -5.60
N TYR A 248 2.06 -8.83 -6.81
CA TYR A 248 1.81 -7.45 -7.22
C TYR A 248 0.95 -7.40 -8.49
N CYS A 249 0.32 -6.26 -8.70
CA CYS A 249 -0.53 -5.97 -9.84
C CYS A 249 -0.14 -4.62 -10.46
N ILE A 250 -0.26 -4.53 -11.78
CA ILE A 250 -0.08 -3.31 -12.59
C ILE A 250 -1.41 -2.92 -13.22
N ALA A 251 -1.66 -1.62 -13.37
CA ALA A 251 -2.74 -1.10 -14.20
C ALA A 251 -2.32 0.21 -14.88
N VAL A 252 -2.93 0.50 -16.03
CA VAL A 252 -2.73 1.77 -16.75
C VAL A 252 -4.08 2.42 -17.00
N TYR A 253 -4.19 3.67 -16.58
CA TYR A 253 -5.42 4.45 -16.67
C TYR A 253 -5.22 5.71 -17.52
N LEU A 254 -6.28 6.09 -18.22
CA LEU A 254 -6.42 7.44 -18.74
C LEU A 254 -7.12 8.28 -17.68
N VAL A 255 -6.51 9.37 -17.26
CA VAL A 255 -7.02 10.21 -16.16
C VAL A 255 -7.01 11.68 -16.54
N ARG A 256 -7.90 12.47 -15.95
CA ARG A 256 -7.85 13.93 -15.98
C ARG A 256 -7.38 14.45 -14.63
N ARG A 257 -6.32 15.25 -14.62
CA ARG A 257 -5.86 15.94 -13.42
C ARG A 257 -6.87 17.02 -13.04
N VAL A 258 -7.19 17.07 -11.76
CA VAL A 258 -8.13 18.02 -11.15
C VAL A 258 -7.35 19.01 -10.29
N THR A 259 -7.72 20.28 -10.32
CA THR A 259 -7.08 21.32 -9.49
C THR A 259 -7.63 21.31 -8.06
N SER A 260 -6.92 21.96 -7.13
CA SER A 260 -7.39 22.18 -5.76
C SER A 260 -8.74 22.88 -5.72
N ASP A 261 -8.97 23.86 -6.61
CA ASP A 261 -10.20 24.64 -6.67
C ASP A 261 -11.40 23.78 -7.03
N THR A 262 -11.25 22.90 -8.02
CA THR A 262 -12.32 21.96 -8.39
C THR A 262 -12.60 20.99 -7.25
N LEU A 263 -11.59 20.52 -6.52
CA LEU A 263 -11.82 19.66 -5.35
C LEU A 263 -12.49 20.40 -4.20
N LEU A 264 -12.14 21.66 -3.97
CA LEU A 264 -12.78 22.51 -2.97
C LEU A 264 -14.25 22.75 -3.33
N GLN A 265 -14.56 22.99 -4.60
CA GLN A 265 -15.94 23.10 -5.07
C GLN A 265 -16.72 21.81 -4.86
N ARG A 266 -16.14 20.64 -5.20
CA ARG A 266 -16.76 19.33 -4.92
C ARG A 266 -16.99 19.10 -3.44
N LEU A 267 -16.04 19.50 -2.59
CA LEU A 267 -16.18 19.40 -1.13
C LEU A 267 -17.33 20.29 -0.61
N LYS A 268 -17.45 21.52 -1.11
CA LYS A 268 -18.56 22.44 -0.78
C LYS A 268 -19.91 21.87 -1.22
N GLN A 269 -19.97 21.24 -2.39
CA GLN A 269 -21.18 20.60 -2.91
C GLN A 269 -21.60 19.33 -2.16
N ALA A 270 -20.65 18.59 -1.56
CA ALA A 270 -20.96 17.43 -0.73
C ALA A 270 -21.75 17.79 0.54
N GLY A 271 -21.81 19.08 0.88
CA GLY A 271 -22.57 19.60 2.01
C GLY A 271 -21.74 19.76 3.27
N PHE A 272 -22.33 20.44 4.25
CA PHE A 272 -21.69 20.73 5.53
C PHE A 272 -22.16 19.72 6.58
N ARG A 273 -21.26 19.39 7.51
CA ARG A 273 -21.61 18.56 8.66
C ARG A 273 -22.55 19.35 9.57
N HIS A 274 -23.66 18.72 9.99
CA HIS A 274 -24.63 19.37 10.88
C HIS A 274 -23.96 19.82 12.20
N PRO A 275 -24.21 21.05 12.68
CA PRO A 275 -23.58 21.59 13.88
C PRO A 275 -23.78 20.72 15.13
N ASP A 276 -24.92 20.03 15.23
CA ASP A 276 -25.24 19.16 16.37
C ASP A 276 -24.22 18.04 16.59
N HIS A 277 -23.59 17.53 15.53
CA HIS A 277 -22.55 16.52 15.70
C HIS A 277 -21.34 17.07 16.45
N THR A 278 -20.95 18.31 16.19
CA THR A 278 -19.86 18.98 16.89
C THR A 278 -20.29 19.35 18.30
N SER A 279 -21.52 19.85 18.47
CA SER A 279 -22.10 20.16 19.78
C SER A 279 -22.17 18.91 20.68
N ALA A 280 -22.60 17.78 20.14
CA ALA A 280 -22.63 16.50 20.85
C ALA A 280 -21.22 16.03 21.24
N LEU A 281 -20.25 16.15 20.34
CA LEU A 281 -18.85 15.80 20.62
C LEU A 281 -18.26 16.70 21.73
N ILE A 282 -18.58 18.00 21.73
CA ILE A 282 -18.16 18.92 22.81
C ILE A 282 -18.77 18.48 24.14
N LYS A 283 -20.07 18.17 24.18
CA LYS A 283 -20.74 17.66 25.38
C LYS A 283 -20.12 16.35 25.87
N GLU A 284 -19.85 15.41 24.97
CA GLU A 284 -19.18 14.14 25.29
C GLU A 284 -17.79 14.37 25.88
N LYS A 285 -17.01 15.31 25.32
CA LYS A 285 -15.65 15.63 25.81
C LYS A 285 -15.64 16.37 27.14
N LEU A 286 -16.69 17.13 27.45
CA LEU A 286 -16.87 17.84 28.72
C LEU A 286 -17.65 17.02 29.75
N ALA A 287 -18.15 15.84 29.38
CA ALA A 287 -18.84 14.96 30.30
C ALA A 287 -17.85 14.55 31.41
N GLN A 288 -18.24 14.83 32.65
CA GLN A 288 -17.43 14.47 33.80
C GLN A 288 -17.56 12.96 34.03
N ASP A 289 -16.41 12.29 34.12
CA ASP A 289 -16.34 10.92 34.56
C ASP A 289 -16.17 10.93 36.09
N PRO A 290 -17.13 10.39 36.86
CA PRO A 290 -17.10 10.43 38.32
C PRO A 290 -15.87 9.70 38.91
N ASP A 291 -15.21 8.84 38.14
CA ASP A 291 -13.99 8.14 38.56
C ASP A 291 -12.71 8.94 38.25
N ASN A 292 -12.80 10.06 37.52
CA ASN A 292 -11.65 10.93 37.21
C ASN A 292 -11.58 12.14 38.17
N GLU A 293 -10.50 12.22 38.94
CA GLU A 293 -10.22 13.37 39.82
C GLU A 293 -9.99 14.69 39.06
N ILE A 294 -9.54 14.60 37.80
CA ILE A 294 -9.29 15.77 36.94
C ILE A 294 -10.36 15.84 35.85
N ALA A 295 -11.23 16.84 35.94
CA ALA A 295 -12.28 17.09 34.96
C ALA A 295 -11.90 18.20 33.97
N THR A 296 -12.24 18.01 32.69
CA THR A 296 -12.09 19.08 31.68
C THR A 296 -13.24 20.07 31.82
N THR A 297 -12.94 21.32 32.22
CA THR A 297 -13.95 22.36 32.45
C THR A 297 -14.21 23.25 31.24
N SER A 298 -13.25 23.33 30.31
CA SER A 298 -13.37 24.14 29.10
C SER A 298 -12.54 23.57 27.96
N LEU A 299 -12.97 23.86 26.72
CA LEU A 299 -12.22 23.56 25.50
C LEU A 299 -11.91 24.88 24.79
N ARG A 300 -10.63 25.12 24.47
CA ARG A 300 -10.18 26.28 23.71
C ARG A 300 -9.85 25.86 22.29
N ILE A 301 -10.34 26.61 21.31
CA ILE A 301 -10.17 26.31 19.89
C ILE A 301 -9.69 27.58 19.18
N SER A 302 -8.77 27.43 18.24
CA SER A 302 -8.33 28.54 17.39
C SER A 302 -9.22 28.64 16.16
N LEU A 303 -9.55 29.87 15.76
CA LEU A 303 -10.20 30.17 14.48
C LEU A 303 -9.20 30.39 13.35
N LEU A 304 -7.90 30.16 13.62
CA LEU A 304 -6.85 30.20 12.62
C LEU A 304 -6.59 28.81 12.04
N CYS A 305 -6.40 28.75 10.72
CA CYS A 305 -5.94 27.56 10.05
C CYS A 305 -4.54 27.17 10.56
N PRO A 306 -4.33 25.95 11.07
CA PRO A 306 -3.02 25.54 11.61
C PRO A 306 -1.95 25.32 10.52
N VAL A 307 -2.33 25.33 9.24
CA VAL A 307 -1.43 25.13 8.09
C VAL A 307 -0.92 26.45 7.54
N ARG A 308 -1.82 27.43 7.36
CA ARG A 308 -1.49 28.75 6.80
C ARG A 308 -1.42 29.88 7.83
N PHE A 309 -1.83 29.63 9.07
CA PHE A 309 -1.94 30.63 10.14
C PHE A 309 -2.78 31.87 9.76
N SER A 310 -3.78 31.68 8.92
CA SER A 310 -4.77 32.68 8.48
C SER A 310 -6.18 32.32 8.94
N LEU A 311 -7.14 33.27 8.87
CA LEU A 311 -8.55 33.00 9.17
C LEU A 311 -9.12 31.91 8.24
N VAL A 312 -9.94 31.03 8.80
CA VAL A 312 -10.43 29.79 8.13
C VAL A 312 -11.27 30.06 6.88
N ASP A 313 -11.92 31.22 6.76
CA ASP A 313 -12.71 31.59 5.57
C ASP A 313 -11.87 32.04 4.36
N ALA A 314 -10.56 32.27 4.56
CA ALA A 314 -9.65 32.74 3.51
C ALA A 314 -8.86 31.59 2.83
N CYS A 315 -9.29 30.34 2.97
CA CYS A 315 -8.58 29.14 2.47
C CYS A 315 -9.33 28.34 1.41
#